data_AF-A0A2E3XZC4-F1
#
_entry.id   AF-A0A2E3XZC4-F1
#
_cell.length_a   1.000
_cell.length_b   1.000
_cell.length_c   1.000
_cell.angle_alpha   90.00
_cell.angle_beta   90.00
_cell.angle_gamma   90.00
#
_symmetry.space_group_name_H-M   'P 1'
#
loop_
_entity.id
_entity.type
_entity.pdbx_description
1 polymer ?
#
loop_
_entity_poly.entity_id
_entity_poly.type
_entity_poly.pdbx_seq_one_letter_code
_entity_poly.pdbx_strand_id
1 'polypeptide(L)'
;MKYSIGIILLILTGCVNKTPSRDTPKVIIDPNPTSEMAQQMREMSKELEAIKIKLEKNETLGQNLLNFELIHHQQVTDSSFNKPHIEPMSIAYDYAVEEFNKDPSIKNYSSIINNCSSCHQLSCQGPLVKINKLMIKSL
;
A
#
# COMPACT_ATOMS: atom_id res chain seq x y z
N MET A 1 -82.33 -17.69 20.57
CA MET A 1 -81.89 -16.47 21.28
C MET A 1 -80.40 -16.34 21.04
N LYS A 2 -79.99 -15.61 20.01
CA LYS A 2 -79.64 -14.18 20.06
C LYS A 2 -78.65 -13.90 21.19
N TYR A 3 -77.36 -13.71 20.87
CA TYR A 3 -76.66 -12.44 21.02
C TYR A 3 -75.44 -12.42 20.08
N SER A 4 -75.54 -11.58 19.06
CA SER A 4 -74.42 -11.01 18.31
C SER A 4 -73.59 -10.12 19.23
N ILE A 5 -72.27 -10.16 19.07
CA ILE A 5 -71.24 -9.11 19.24
C ILE A 5 -69.98 -9.88 18.83
N GLY A 6 -69.13 -9.49 17.88
CA GLY A 6 -68.79 -8.19 17.37
C GLY A 6 -67.29 -8.31 17.06
N ILE A 7 -66.95 -8.03 15.80
CA ILE A 7 -65.62 -8.08 15.19
C ILE A 7 -64.54 -7.47 16.09
N ILE A 8 -63.39 -8.14 16.25
CA ILE A 8 -62.06 -7.53 16.26
C ILE A 8 -61.09 -8.49 15.55
N LEU A 9 -60.77 -8.09 14.33
CA LEU A 9 -59.66 -8.58 13.52
C LEU A 9 -58.39 -7.91 14.07
N LEU A 10 -57.50 -8.65 14.74
CA LEU A 10 -56.17 -8.15 15.07
C LEU A 10 -55.13 -8.87 14.20
N ILE A 11 -54.72 -8.16 13.15
CA ILE A 11 -53.67 -8.52 12.20
C ILE A 11 -52.33 -8.38 12.92
N LEU A 12 -51.53 -9.45 12.98
CA LEU A 12 -50.09 -9.38 13.23
C LEU A 12 -49.35 -10.34 12.29
N THR A 13 -49.38 -10.01 10.99
CA THR A 13 -48.42 -10.55 10.03
C THR A 13 -47.11 -9.78 10.17
N GLY A 14 -46.19 -10.29 10.99
CA GLY A 14 -44.83 -9.77 11.10
C GLY A 14 -43.95 -10.26 9.95
N CYS A 15 -43.82 -9.47 8.88
CA CYS A 15 -42.73 -9.64 7.93
C CYS A 15 -41.44 -9.09 8.54
N VAL A 16 -40.56 -9.96 9.04
CA VAL A 16 -39.15 -9.63 9.27
C VAL A 16 -38.48 -9.51 7.90
N ASN A 17 -38.57 -8.33 7.29
CA ASN A 17 -37.63 -7.95 6.25
C ASN A 17 -36.34 -7.54 6.95
N LYS A 18 -35.40 -8.48 7.08
CA LYS A 18 -34.01 -8.14 7.35
C LYS A 18 -33.50 -7.34 6.16
N THR A 19 -33.56 -6.02 6.24
CA THR A 19 -32.73 -5.15 5.42
C THR A 19 -31.28 -5.53 5.68
N PRO A 20 -30.52 -5.98 4.68
CA PRO A 20 -29.09 -6.11 4.84
C PRO A 20 -28.56 -4.68 5.00
N SER A 21 -28.01 -4.37 6.17
CA SER A 21 -27.22 -3.17 6.35
C SER A 21 -26.08 -3.25 5.34
N ARG A 22 -26.14 -2.42 4.31
CA ARG A 22 -24.99 -2.16 3.44
C ARG A 22 -23.94 -1.51 4.33
N ASP A 23 -22.99 -2.29 4.79
CA ASP A 23 -21.70 -1.79 5.27
C ASP A 23 -20.98 -1.21 4.05
N THR A 24 -21.33 0.03 3.68
CA THR A 24 -20.48 0.81 2.79
C THR A 24 -19.15 0.98 3.51
N PRO A 25 -18.01 0.58 2.90
CA PRO A 25 -16.70 0.79 3.50
C PRO A 25 -16.57 2.27 3.86
N LYS A 26 -16.47 2.58 5.15
CA LYS A 26 -16.25 3.95 5.60
C LYS A 26 -14.88 4.36 5.06
N VAL A 27 -14.87 5.19 4.02
CA VAL A 27 -13.63 5.76 3.48
C VAL A 27 -13.00 6.58 4.59
N ILE A 28 -11.92 6.06 5.17
CA ILE A 28 -11.11 6.80 6.13
C ILE A 28 -10.34 7.82 5.30
N ILE A 29 -10.78 9.08 5.36
CA ILE A 29 -10.03 10.19 4.79
C ILE A 29 -8.93 10.53 5.80
N ASP A 30 -7.67 10.43 5.39
CA ASP A 30 -6.55 10.91 6.19
C ASP A 30 -6.73 12.43 6.35
N PRO A 31 -6.82 12.95 7.60
CA PRO A 31 -6.98 14.38 7.82
C PRO A 31 -5.77 15.18 7.33
N ASN A 32 -4.60 14.55 7.15
CA ASN A 32 -3.41 15.21 6.65
C ASN A 32 -3.34 15.13 5.12
N PRO A 33 -2.99 16.23 4.43
CA PRO A 33 -2.64 16.15 3.02
C PRO A 33 -1.45 15.20 2.85
N THR A 34 -1.46 14.46 1.75
CA THR A 34 -0.30 13.68 1.34
C THR A 34 0.90 14.61 1.16
N SER A 35 2.02 14.29 1.81
CA SER A 35 3.31 14.92 1.55
C SER A 35 3.97 14.39 0.27
N GLU A 36 4.91 15.14 -0.28
CA GLU A 36 5.68 14.74 -1.47
C GLU A 36 6.38 13.40 -1.24
N MET A 37 7.03 13.22 -0.08
CA MET A 37 7.69 11.96 0.26
C MET A 37 6.68 10.80 0.30
N ALA A 38 5.51 11.01 0.91
CA ALA A 38 4.48 9.98 1.00
C ALA A 38 3.88 9.64 -0.37
N GLN A 39 3.75 10.62 -1.26
CA GLN A 39 3.33 10.40 -2.64
C GLN A 39 4.36 9.56 -3.40
N GLN A 40 5.63 9.96 -3.32
CA GLN A 40 6.73 9.27 -3.97
C GLN A 40 6.84 7.81 -3.53
N MET A 41 6.76 7.53 -2.22
CA MET A 41 6.78 6.15 -1.70
C MET A 41 5.67 5.26 -2.31
N ARG A 42 4.50 5.84 -2.58
CA ARG A 42 3.38 5.10 -3.20
C ARG A 42 3.62 4.83 -4.67
N GLU A 43 4.20 5.78 -5.39
CA GLU A 43 4.58 5.64 -6.80
C GLU A 43 5.67 4.58 -6.96
N MET A 44 6.75 4.69 -6.18
CA MET A 44 7.82 3.68 -6.12
C MET A 44 7.26 2.28 -5.87
N SER A 45 6.40 2.13 -4.86
CA SER A 45 5.78 0.84 -4.54
C SER A 45 4.95 0.28 -5.69
N LYS A 46 4.25 1.13 -6.46
CA LYS A 46 3.42 0.72 -7.59
C LYS A 46 4.27 0.27 -8.77
N GLU A 47 5.35 1.00 -9.07
CA GLU A 47 6.28 0.62 -10.14
C GLU A 47 7.02 -0.68 -9.82
N LEU A 48 7.47 -0.84 -8.57
CA LEU A 48 8.14 -2.05 -8.12
C LEU A 48 7.21 -3.27 -8.09
N GLU A 49 5.90 -3.08 -7.87
CA GLU A 49 4.90 -4.14 -8.01
C GLU A 49 4.74 -4.58 -9.47
N ALA A 50 4.73 -3.64 -10.42
CA ALA A 50 4.69 -3.97 -11.84
C ALA A 50 5.95 -4.72 -12.30
N ILE A 51 7.13 -4.31 -11.83
CA ILE A 51 8.39 -5.00 -12.11
C ILE A 51 8.38 -6.42 -11.52
N LYS A 52 7.92 -6.57 -10.28
CA LYS A 52 7.79 -7.88 -9.62
C LYS A 52 7.04 -8.87 -10.48
N ILE A 53 5.86 -8.48 -10.99
CA ILE A 53 5.01 -9.33 -11.81
C ILE A 53 5.76 -9.83 -13.06
N LYS A 54 6.53 -8.96 -13.70
CA LYS A 54 7.33 -9.32 -14.89
C LYS A 54 8.46 -10.29 -14.54
N LEU A 55 9.18 -10.02 -13.44
CA LEU A 55 10.25 -10.90 -12.95
C LEU A 55 9.72 -12.30 -12.59
N GLU A 56 8.58 -12.39 -11.90
CA GLU A 56 7.95 -13.67 -11.53
C GLU A 56 7.47 -14.48 -12.75
N LYS A 57 7.19 -13.81 -13.87
CA LYS A 57 6.84 -14.43 -15.15
C LYS A 57 8.06 -14.76 -16.02
N ASN A 58 9.28 -14.48 -15.55
CA ASN A 58 10.51 -14.58 -16.33
C ASN A 58 10.47 -13.75 -17.64
N GLU A 59 9.76 -12.61 -17.62
CA GLU A 59 9.75 -11.70 -18.74
C GLU A 59 11.09 -10.95 -18.83
N THR A 60 11.58 -10.73 -20.05
CA THR A 60 12.76 -9.89 -20.28
C THR A 60 12.44 -8.44 -19.94
N LEU A 61 13.30 -7.83 -19.12
CA LEU A 61 13.22 -6.42 -18.77
C LEU A 61 14.24 -5.59 -19.55
N GLY A 62 13.84 -4.38 -19.93
CA GLY A 62 14.76 -3.38 -20.48
C GLY A 62 15.57 -2.69 -19.37
N GLN A 63 16.61 -1.98 -19.76
CA GLN A 63 17.38 -1.10 -18.86
C GLN A 63 16.66 0.22 -18.59
N ASN A 64 17.07 0.95 -17.55
CA ASN A 64 16.55 2.29 -17.19
C ASN A 64 15.02 2.34 -17.00
N LEU A 65 14.46 1.33 -16.32
CA LEU A 65 13.01 1.22 -16.08
C LEU A 65 12.51 2.10 -14.94
N LEU A 66 13.40 2.49 -14.03
CA LEU A 66 13.07 3.22 -12.81
C LEU A 66 13.77 4.58 -12.83
N ASN A 67 13.06 5.65 -12.47
CA ASN A 67 13.62 6.98 -12.35
C ASN A 67 12.95 7.72 -11.19
N PHE A 68 13.48 7.53 -9.99
CA PHE A 68 12.94 8.14 -8.78
C PHE A 68 13.79 9.33 -8.35
N GLU A 69 13.16 10.39 -7.89
CA GLU A 69 13.86 11.46 -7.16
C GLU A 69 14.51 10.92 -5.88
N LEU A 70 15.53 11.62 -5.38
CA LEU A 70 16.10 11.29 -4.07
C LEU A 70 15.06 11.53 -2.98
N ILE A 71 14.84 10.49 -2.16
CA ILE A 71 13.80 10.43 -1.13
C ILE A 71 13.99 11.55 -0.10
N HIS A 72 15.24 11.81 0.29
CA HIS A 72 15.58 12.82 1.29
C HIS A 72 15.43 14.27 0.79
N HIS A 73 15.18 14.49 -0.50
CA HIS A 73 14.85 15.80 -1.05
C HIS A 73 13.35 16.13 -0.96
N GLN A 74 12.49 15.13 -0.72
CA GLN A 74 11.05 15.32 -0.72
C GLN A 74 10.54 15.88 0.61
N GLN A 75 9.52 16.74 0.56
CA GLN A 75 8.88 17.24 1.78
C GLN A 75 8.18 16.13 2.56
N VAL A 76 8.37 16.10 3.88
CA VAL A 76 7.74 15.15 4.81
C VAL A 76 6.40 15.67 5.33
N THR A 77 5.53 14.77 5.79
CA THR A 77 4.24 15.15 6.40
C THR A 77 4.43 15.87 7.74
N ASP A 78 5.45 15.49 8.50
CA ASP A 78 5.79 16.04 9.81
C ASP A 78 7.31 15.98 10.02
N SER A 79 7.88 17.00 10.68
CA SER A 79 9.33 17.14 10.86
C SER A 79 9.96 16.01 11.70
N SER A 80 9.17 15.26 12.47
CA SER A 80 9.63 14.08 13.22
C SER A 80 10.20 12.97 12.31
N PHE A 81 9.85 12.96 11.02
CA PHE A 81 10.41 12.04 10.01
C PHE A 81 11.78 12.48 9.48
N ASN A 82 12.24 13.71 9.75
CA ASN A 82 13.58 14.17 9.39
C ASN A 82 14.62 13.57 10.35
N LYS A 83 15.02 12.33 10.09
CA LYS A 83 16.04 11.62 10.86
C LYS A 83 17.39 11.65 10.14
N PRO A 84 18.52 11.69 10.87
CA PRO A 84 19.86 11.73 10.26
C PRO A 84 20.17 10.55 9.32
N HIS A 85 19.51 9.40 9.51
CA HIS A 85 19.72 8.24 8.66
C HIS A 85 18.95 8.28 7.32
N ILE A 86 18.02 9.21 7.12
CA ILE A 86 17.19 9.25 5.90
C ILE A 86 18.04 9.52 4.65
N GLU A 87 18.94 10.51 4.69
CA GLU A 87 19.82 10.85 3.58
C GLU A 87 20.73 9.68 3.15
N PRO A 88 21.57 9.08 4.03
CA PRO A 88 22.45 7.99 3.60
C PRO A 88 21.65 6.76 3.12
N MET A 89 20.48 6.46 3.70
CA MET A 89 19.64 5.37 3.23
C MET A 89 18.95 5.67 1.90
N SER A 90 18.58 6.92 1.65
CA SER A 90 18.07 7.38 0.36
C SER A 90 19.12 7.22 -0.74
N ILE A 91 20.38 7.55 -0.46
CA ILE A 91 21.50 7.39 -1.40
C ILE A 91 21.77 5.90 -1.66
N ALA A 92 21.74 5.06 -0.63
CA ALA A 92 21.90 3.62 -0.79
C ALA A 92 20.77 2.99 -1.61
N TYR A 93 19.53 3.45 -1.43
CA TYR A 93 18.39 3.06 -2.26
C TYR A 93 18.58 3.47 -3.72
N ASP A 94 19.01 4.71 -3.97
CA ASP A 94 19.26 5.22 -5.31
C ASP A 94 20.33 4.40 -6.06
N TYR A 95 21.44 4.08 -5.37
CA TYR A 95 22.45 3.18 -5.91
C TYR A 95 21.89 1.80 -6.27
N ALA A 96 21.01 1.22 -5.45
CA ALA A 96 20.37 -0.05 -5.76
C ALA A 96 19.45 0.05 -7.00
N VAL A 97 18.80 1.20 -7.21
CA VAL A 97 18.00 1.50 -8.40
C VAL A 97 18.90 1.62 -9.64
N GLU A 98 20.03 2.31 -9.54
CA GLU A 98 21.01 2.39 -10.64
C GLU A 98 21.52 1.01 -11.06
N GLU A 99 21.87 0.16 -10.10
CA GLU A 99 22.34 -1.20 -10.40
C GLU A 99 21.25 -2.05 -11.05
N PHE A 100 20.00 -1.92 -10.61
CA PHE A 100 18.86 -2.54 -11.29
C PHE A 100 18.65 -2.00 -12.71
N ASN A 101 18.78 -0.69 -12.92
CA ASN A 101 18.64 -0.08 -14.23
C ASN A 101 19.72 -0.53 -15.22
N LYS A 102 20.94 -0.78 -14.74
CA LYS A 102 22.05 -1.34 -15.54
C LYS A 102 21.84 -2.82 -15.85
N ASP A 103 21.44 -3.60 -14.86
CA ASP A 103 21.22 -5.05 -14.97
C ASP A 103 19.92 -5.49 -14.27
N PRO A 104 18.77 -5.41 -14.95
CA PRO A 104 17.48 -5.80 -14.39
C PRO A 104 17.43 -7.30 -14.07
N SER A 105 17.49 -7.65 -12.79
CA SER A 105 17.50 -9.03 -12.31
C SER A 105 16.75 -9.18 -10.99
N ILE A 106 16.34 -10.41 -10.64
CA ILE A 106 15.75 -10.70 -9.32
C ILE A 106 16.71 -10.30 -8.19
N LYS A 107 18.02 -10.48 -8.39
CA LYS A 107 19.05 -10.09 -7.43
C LYS A 107 19.04 -8.57 -7.19
N ASN A 108 19.13 -7.76 -8.25
CA ASN A 108 19.17 -6.31 -8.11
C ASN A 108 17.82 -5.74 -7.65
N TYR A 109 16.70 -6.33 -8.09
CA TYR A 109 15.38 -6.01 -7.57
C TYR A 109 15.29 -6.28 -6.05
N SER A 110 15.81 -7.41 -5.59
CA SER A 110 15.83 -7.75 -4.16
C SER A 110 16.68 -6.76 -3.36
N SER A 111 17.77 -6.23 -3.92
CA SER A 111 18.55 -5.15 -3.30
C SER A 111 17.72 -3.89 -3.08
N ILE A 112 16.84 -3.52 -4.02
CA ILE A 112 15.91 -2.39 -3.84
C ILE A 112 14.96 -2.67 -2.67
N ILE A 113 14.29 -3.84 -2.66
CA ILE A 113 13.30 -4.19 -1.62
C ILE A 113 13.94 -4.31 -0.23
N ASN A 114 15.18 -4.77 -0.14
CA ASN A 114 15.94 -4.81 1.11
C ASN A 114 16.27 -3.41 1.64
N ASN A 115 16.59 -2.45 0.75
CA ASN A 115 16.76 -1.04 1.14
C ASN A 115 15.45 -0.43 1.66
N CYS A 116 14.32 -0.70 0.99
CA CYS A 116 13.00 -0.30 1.49
C CYS A 116 12.77 -0.82 2.91
N SER A 117 13.00 -2.11 3.14
CA SER A 117 12.78 -2.76 4.42
C SER A 117 13.67 -2.15 5.51
N SER A 118 14.95 -1.94 5.21
CA SER A 118 15.92 -1.39 6.16
C SER A 118 15.55 0.03 6.59
N CYS A 119 15.18 0.89 5.62
CA CYS A 119 14.76 2.27 5.94
C CYS A 119 13.48 2.29 6.78
N HIS A 120 12.49 1.46 6.44
CA HIS A 120 11.22 1.40 7.16
C HIS A 120 11.33 0.77 8.56
N GLN A 121 12.30 -0.10 8.80
CA GLN A 121 12.61 -0.59 10.16
C GLN A 121 13.08 0.53 11.10
N LEU A 122 13.84 1.50 10.58
CA LEU A 122 14.41 2.61 11.36
C LEU A 122 13.53 3.86 11.42
N SER A 123 12.68 4.07 10.41
CA SER A 123 11.93 5.32 10.24
C SER A 123 10.43 5.19 10.53
N CYS A 124 9.77 4.24 9.87
CA CYS A 124 8.32 4.07 9.93
C CYS A 124 7.95 2.64 9.57
N GLN A 125 7.54 1.86 10.57
CA GLN A 125 7.32 0.42 10.42
C GLN A 125 5.98 0.08 9.73
N GLY A 126 5.06 1.03 9.60
CA GLY A 126 3.71 0.80 9.05
C GLY A 126 3.71 0.14 7.65
N PRO A 127 4.53 0.62 6.69
CA PRO A 127 4.59 0.05 5.35
C PRO A 127 5.26 -1.33 5.23
N LEU A 128 5.89 -1.87 6.29
CA LEU A 128 6.65 -3.13 6.21
C LEU A 128 5.81 -4.31 5.72
N VAL A 129 4.52 -4.39 6.09
CA VAL A 129 3.61 -5.43 5.57
C VAL A 129 3.45 -5.35 4.05
N LYS A 130 3.40 -4.14 3.48
CA LYS A 130 3.31 -3.95 2.03
C LYS A 130 4.64 -4.27 1.36
N ILE A 131 5.75 -3.83 1.94
CA ILE A 131 7.09 -4.11 1.45
C ILE A 131 7.36 -5.63 1.41
N ASN A 132 6.92 -6.37 2.43
CA ASN A 132 7.06 -7.82 2.46
C ASN A 132 6.34 -8.53 1.31
N LYS A 133 5.25 -7.96 0.78
CA LYS A 133 4.54 -8.50 -0.39
C LYS A 133 5.28 -8.23 -1.70
N LEU A 134 6.23 -7.29 -1.71
CA LEU A 134 7.09 -7.01 -2.85
C LEU A 134 8.28 -7.97 -2.93
N MET A 135 8.58 -8.73 -1.89
CA MET A 135 9.67 -9.71 -1.95
C MET A 135 9.35 -10.83 -2.96
N ILE A 136 10.33 -11.18 -3.78
CA ILE A 136 10.32 -12.40 -4.59
C ILE A 136 11.09 -13.45 -3.81
N LYS A 137 10.43 -14.54 -3.41
CA LYS A 137 11.12 -15.67 -2.78
C LYS A 137 11.90 -16.41 -3.86
N SER A 138 13.22 -16.48 -3.74
CA SER A 138 14.00 -17.45 -4.50
C SER A 138 13.57 -18.85 -4.04
N LEU A 139 13.18 -19.71 -4.97
CA LEU A 139 13.05 -21.15 -4.74
C LEU A 139 14.43 -21.80 -4.66
#